data_AF-X0T5F5-F1
#
_entry.id   AF-X0T5F5-F1
#
_cell.length_a   1.000
_cell.length_b   1.000
_cell.length_c   1.000
_cell.angle_alpha   90.00
_cell.angle_beta   90.00
_cell.angle_gamma   90.00
#
_symmetry.space_group_name_H-M   'P 1'
#
loop_
_entity.id
_entity.type
_entity.pdbx_description
1 polymer ?
#
loop_
_entity_poly.entity_id
_entity_poly.type
_entity_poly.pdbx_seq_one_letter_code
_entity_poly.pdbx_strand_id
1 'polypeptide(L)'
;MKASSNLWIAYLIYILLTATLNWIPVMLTDLSGQIERITFTNEENGFTIAKVKVQGKRDLVTVVGSLMSPMPGEILEMRGEWAHHPKFGEQFKVVQFKTTVPATVYGIQKYLGSGLIKGLGPVMAGRIVEKFGEKTLDIIENEIERLA
;
A
#
# COMPACT_ATOMS: atom_id res chain seq x y z
N MET A 1 17.81 -17.32 59.00
CA MET A 1 18.35 -17.42 57.63
C MET A 1 17.28 -18.00 56.69
N LYS A 2 16.50 -17.16 55.99
CA LYS A 2 15.53 -17.60 54.97
C LYS A 2 15.20 -16.44 54.02
N ALA A 3 16.21 -15.92 53.30
CA ALA A 3 16.04 -14.79 52.39
C ALA A 3 16.55 -15.06 50.96
N SER A 4 17.13 -16.23 50.68
CA SER A 4 17.72 -16.54 49.37
C SER A 4 16.78 -17.24 48.38
N SER A 5 15.58 -17.66 48.79
CA SER A 5 14.67 -18.46 47.94
C SER A 5 13.87 -17.66 46.92
N ASN A 6 13.75 -16.34 47.08
CA ASN A 6 12.79 -15.54 46.31
C ASN A 6 13.42 -14.80 45.12
N LEU A 7 14.76 -14.68 45.10
CA LEU A 7 15.50 -13.99 44.03
C LEU A 7 15.49 -14.78 42.72
N TRP A 8 15.58 -16.11 42.80
CA TRP A 8 15.54 -16.97 41.60
C TRP A 8 14.14 -16.99 40.97
N ILE A 9 13.08 -16.94 41.79
CA ILE A 9 11.70 -16.84 41.32
C ILE A 9 11.47 -15.49 40.62
N ALA A 10 11.96 -14.38 41.19
CA ALA A 10 11.86 -13.07 40.58
C ALA A 10 12.62 -13.01 39.24
N TYR A 11 13.81 -13.63 39.17
CA TYR A 11 14.60 -13.72 37.94
C TYR A 11 13.91 -14.58 36.86
N LEU A 12 13.29 -15.70 37.26
CA LEU A 12 12.51 -16.56 36.37
C LEU A 12 11.26 -15.82 35.84
N ILE A 13 10.56 -15.07 36.69
CA ILE A 13 9.43 -14.23 36.30
C ILE A 13 9.86 -13.13 35.32
N TYR A 14 11.01 -12.48 35.56
CA TYR A 14 11.56 -11.47 34.65
C TYR A 14 11.94 -12.06 33.27
N ILE A 15 12.56 -13.24 33.24
CA ILE A 15 12.83 -13.96 32.00
C ILE A 15 11.54 -14.34 31.28
N LEU A 16 10.52 -14.83 32.00
CA LEU A 16 9.24 -15.20 31.40
C LEU A 16 8.50 -13.96 30.86
N LEU A 17 8.45 -12.85 31.60
CA LEU A 17 7.86 -11.59 31.14
C LEU A 17 8.56 -11.05 29.90
N THR A 18 9.89 -11.06 29.86
CA THR A 18 10.67 -10.58 28.70
C THR A 18 10.63 -11.54 27.51
N ALA A 19 10.57 -12.86 27.75
CA ALA A 19 10.40 -13.87 26.71
C ALA A 19 9.00 -13.80 26.08
N THR A 20 7.95 -13.56 26.87
CA THR A 20 6.58 -13.38 26.35
C THR A 20 6.39 -12.07 25.61
N LEU A 21 7.09 -10.99 26.00
CA LEU A 21 7.01 -9.70 25.28
C LEU A 21 7.69 -9.76 23.91
N ASN A 22 8.77 -10.53 23.77
CA ASN A 22 9.50 -10.72 22.52
C ASN A 22 8.89 -11.81 21.62
N TRP A 23 7.90 -12.56 22.10
CA TRP A 23 7.21 -13.63 21.38
C TRP A 23 5.76 -13.27 21.07
N ILE A 24 5.51 -12.05 20.60
CA ILE A 24 4.24 -11.73 19.93
C ILE A 24 4.43 -12.14 18.47
N PRO A 25 3.73 -13.18 17.97
CA PRO A 25 3.80 -13.52 16.55
C PRO A 25 3.33 -12.31 15.75
N VAL A 26 4.16 -11.86 14.82
CA VAL A 26 3.81 -10.79 13.90
C VAL A 26 2.65 -11.29 13.05
N MET A 27 1.43 -10.85 13.36
CA MET A 27 0.24 -11.24 12.62
C MET A 27 0.22 -10.50 11.29
N LEU A 28 0.70 -11.17 10.25
CA LEU A 28 0.58 -10.66 8.89
C LEU A 28 -0.89 -10.63 8.49
N THR A 29 -1.31 -9.50 7.95
CA THR A 29 -2.66 -9.26 7.44
C THR A 29 -2.57 -9.11 5.92
N ASP A 30 -3.53 -9.69 5.20
CA ASP A 30 -3.72 -9.45 3.77
C ASP A 30 -4.67 -8.27 3.57
N LEU A 31 -4.30 -7.34 2.69
CA LEU A 31 -5.11 -6.20 2.28
C LEU A 31 -5.10 -6.10 0.75
N SER A 32 -6.19 -5.57 0.19
CA SER A 32 -6.26 -5.19 -1.21
C SER A 32 -6.90 -3.81 -1.33
N GLY A 33 -6.37 -2.99 -2.23
CA GLY A 33 -6.91 -1.67 -2.47
C GLY A 33 -6.26 -0.95 -3.64
N GLN A 34 -6.90 0.13 -4.06
CA GLN A 34 -6.41 0.95 -5.16
C GLN A 34 -5.47 2.05 -4.64
N ILE A 35 -4.35 2.25 -5.33
CA ILE A 35 -3.44 3.37 -5.03
C ILE A 35 -4.11 4.69 -5.46
N GLU A 36 -4.38 5.56 -4.49
CA GLU A 36 -4.98 6.87 -4.75
C GLU A 36 -3.91 7.91 -5.11
N ARG A 37 -2.79 7.87 -4.40
CA ARG A 37 -1.65 8.74 -4.61
C ARG A 37 -0.38 8.20 -3.96
N ILE A 38 0.74 8.53 -4.57
CA ILE A 38 2.06 8.37 -3.97
C ILE A 38 2.41 9.67 -3.23
N THR A 39 2.73 9.54 -1.94
CA THR A 39 3.13 10.68 -1.10
C THR A 39 4.63 10.93 -1.21
N PHE A 40 5.41 9.86 -1.29
CA PHE A 40 6.85 9.90 -1.41
C PHE A 40 7.32 8.59 -2.05
N THR A 41 8.35 8.67 -2.88
CA THR A 41 9.11 7.51 -3.34
C THR A 41 10.58 7.86 -3.37
N ASN A 42 11.42 6.93 -2.93
CA ASN A 42 12.86 7.00 -3.12
C ASN A 42 13.23 6.03 -4.24
N GLU A 43 13.76 6.57 -5.34
CA GLU A 43 14.10 5.80 -6.55
C GLU A 43 15.31 4.88 -6.35
N GLU A 44 16.20 5.17 -5.39
CA GLU A 44 17.42 4.38 -5.16
C GLU A 44 17.13 3.03 -4.48
N ASN A 45 16.16 3.00 -3.54
CA ASN A 45 15.86 1.81 -2.75
C ASN A 45 14.39 1.34 -2.87
N GLY A 46 13.59 2.03 -3.68
CA GLY A 46 12.17 1.72 -3.90
C GLY A 46 11.29 2.00 -2.69
N PHE A 47 11.77 2.69 -1.64
CA PHE A 47 10.96 2.99 -0.48
C PHE A 47 9.83 3.96 -0.86
N THR A 48 8.59 3.52 -0.73
CA THR A 48 7.41 4.29 -1.09
C THR A 48 6.49 4.46 0.10
N ILE A 49 5.90 5.65 0.20
CA ILE A 49 4.74 5.94 1.03
C ILE A 49 3.55 6.21 0.10
N ALA A 50 2.56 5.34 0.14
CA ALA A 50 1.35 5.44 -0.68
C ALA A 50 0.10 5.63 0.18
N LYS A 51 -0.91 6.29 -0.38
CA LYS A 51 -2.28 6.32 0.16
C LYS A 51 -3.13 5.37 -0.66
N VAL A 52 -3.70 4.37 0.00
CA VAL A 52 -4.45 3.29 -0.66
C VAL A 52 -5.90 3.30 -0.18
N LYS A 53 -6.83 3.25 -1.13
CA LYS A 53 -8.25 3.03 -0.86
C LYS A 53 -8.50 1.54 -0.72
N VAL A 54 -8.60 1.09 0.53
CA VAL A 54 -8.87 -0.32 0.87
C VAL A 54 -10.37 -0.55 0.99
N GLN A 55 -10.86 -1.67 0.46
CA GLN A 55 -12.27 -2.04 0.55
C GLN A 55 -12.68 -2.22 2.02
N GLY A 56 -13.84 -1.67 2.40
CA GLY A 56 -14.34 -1.72 3.79
C GLY A 56 -13.75 -0.66 4.73
N LYS A 57 -12.72 0.09 4.33
CA LYS A 57 -12.23 1.25 5.08
C LYS A 57 -12.74 2.57 4.47
N ARG A 58 -13.21 3.47 5.33
CA ARG A 58 -13.67 4.81 4.91
C ARG A 58 -12.49 5.67 4.47
N ASP A 59 -11.47 5.76 5.32
CA ASP A 59 -10.29 6.57 5.08
C ASP A 59 -9.22 5.82 4.27
N LEU A 60 -8.30 6.59 3.69
CA LEU A 60 -7.15 6.04 2.97
C LEU A 60 -6.13 5.47 3.96
N VAL A 61 -5.70 4.25 3.70
CA VAL A 61 -4.65 3.58 4.46
C VAL A 61 -3.30 4.11 3.99
N THR A 62 -2.44 4.47 4.94
CA THR A 62 -1.03 4.77 4.65
C THR A 62 -0.28 3.45 4.50
N VAL A 63 0.26 3.19 3.32
CA VAL A 63 1.02 1.97 3.02
C VAL A 63 2.49 2.36 2.85
N VAL A 64 3.38 1.62 3.50
CA VAL A 64 4.84 1.85 3.46
C VAL A 64 5.57 0.56 3.12
N GLY A 65 6.63 0.63 2.32
CA GLY A 65 7.42 -0.54 1.94
C GLY A 65 8.31 -0.26 0.74
N SER A 66 9.11 -1.24 0.33
CA SER A 66 9.83 -1.19 -0.95
C SER A 66 8.86 -1.61 -2.05
N LEU A 67 8.15 -0.64 -2.62
CA LEU A 67 7.23 -0.86 -3.73
C LEU A 67 7.97 -0.41 -4.99
N MET A 68 8.32 -1.34 -5.87
CA MET A 68 8.99 -0.97 -7.13
C MET A 68 7.98 -0.30 -8.07
N SER A 69 8.16 1.00 -8.29
CA SER A 69 7.40 1.81 -9.26
C SER A 69 5.85 1.77 -9.15
N PRO A 70 5.26 1.92 -7.95
CA PRO A 70 3.81 1.91 -7.79
C PRO A 70 3.18 3.16 -8.43
N MET A 71 2.07 2.97 -9.13
CA MET A 71 1.36 4.05 -9.82
C MET A 71 -0.04 4.30 -9.26
N PRO A 72 -0.49 5.57 -9.20
CA PRO A 72 -1.89 5.86 -8.93
C PRO A 72 -2.82 5.14 -9.91
N GLY A 73 -3.91 4.58 -9.40
CA GLY A 73 -4.86 3.79 -10.19
C GLY A 73 -4.62 2.29 -10.11
N GLU A 74 -3.40 1.83 -9.87
CA GLU A 74 -3.11 0.39 -9.75
C GLU A 74 -3.82 -0.24 -8.54
N ILE A 75 -4.17 -1.51 -8.69
CA ILE A 75 -4.64 -2.33 -7.57
C ILE A 75 -3.42 -2.99 -6.93
N LEU A 76 -3.31 -2.80 -5.61
CA LEU A 76 -2.24 -3.34 -4.79
C LEU A 76 -2.83 -4.43 -3.88
N GLU A 77 -2.43 -5.68 -4.13
CA GLU A 77 -2.64 -6.81 -3.23
C GLU A 77 -1.39 -6.93 -2.36
N MET A 78 -1.56 -6.86 -1.04
CA MET A 78 -0.43 -6.75 -0.12
C MET A 78 -0.62 -7.61 1.13
N ARG A 79 0.49 -8.16 1.60
CA ARG A 79 0.62 -8.84 2.88
C ARG A 79 1.62 -8.09 3.74
N GLY A 80 1.27 -7.83 4.98
CA GLY A 80 2.07 -6.96 5.83
C GLY A 80 1.58 -6.84 7.25
N GLU A 81 2.18 -5.93 8.00
CA GLU A 81 1.90 -5.70 9.41
C GLU A 81 1.38 -4.28 9.64
N TRP A 82 0.47 -4.12 10.60
CA TRP A 82 0.07 -2.80 11.07
C TRP A 82 1.11 -2.28 12.06
N ALA A 83 1.56 -1.06 11.84
CA ALA A 83 2.49 -0.35 12.70
C ALA A 83 1.96 1.06 13.00
N HIS A 84 2.32 1.60 14.16
CA HIS A 84 1.98 2.97 14.52
C HIS A 84 3.25 3.82 14.55
N HIS A 85 3.30 4.85 13.70
CA HIS A 85 4.39 5.81 13.69
C HIS A 85 4.02 7.00 14.60
N PRO A 86 4.88 7.39 15.58
CA PRO A 86 4.54 8.40 16.59
C PRO A 86 4.15 9.77 16.01
N LYS A 87 4.67 10.13 14.83
CA LYS A 87 4.34 11.39 14.12
C LYS A 87 3.24 11.26 13.06
N PHE A 88 3.07 10.08 12.47
CA PHE A 88 2.27 9.91 11.24
C PHE A 88 1.05 8.99 11.42
N GLY A 89 0.90 8.41 12.61
CA GLY A 89 -0.21 7.55 12.96
C GLY A 89 -0.07 6.14 12.39
N GLU A 90 -1.20 5.49 12.16
CA GLU A 90 -1.29 4.13 11.66
C GLU A 90 -0.76 4.00 10.21
N GLN A 91 0.09 3.01 10.01
CA GLN A 91 0.68 2.65 8.73
C GLN A 91 0.62 1.13 8.55
N PHE A 92 0.43 0.71 7.32
CA PHE A 92 0.52 -0.67 6.91
C PHE A 92 1.87 -0.91 6.25
N LYS A 93 2.74 -1.67 6.91
CA LYS A 93 4.07 -2.00 6.40
C LYS A 93 4.01 -3.28 5.58
N VAL A 94 4.25 -3.13 4.29
CA VAL A 94 4.20 -4.21 3.31
C VAL A 94 5.43 -5.09 3.44
N VAL A 95 5.20 -6.41 3.47
CA VAL A 95 6.24 -7.45 3.45
C VAL A 95 6.26 -8.13 2.08
N GLN A 96 5.09 -8.36 1.48
CA GLN A 96 4.94 -8.89 0.13
C GLN A 96 3.80 -8.18 -0.57
N PHE A 97 3.90 -8.00 -1.89
CA PHE A 97 2.81 -7.43 -2.66
C PHE A 97 2.83 -7.91 -4.11
N LYS A 98 1.70 -7.67 -4.77
CA LYS A 98 1.51 -7.77 -6.21
C LYS A 98 0.73 -6.56 -6.69
N THR A 99 1.13 -6.00 -7.82
CA THR A 99 0.37 -4.95 -8.51
C THR A 99 -0.31 -5.51 -9.75
N THR A 100 -1.48 -4.97 -10.06
CA THR A 100 -2.16 -5.19 -11.34
C THR A 100 -2.63 -3.86 -11.90
N VAL A 101 -2.65 -3.77 -13.22
CA VAL A 101 -3.22 -2.63 -13.94
C VAL A 101 -4.68 -2.40 -13.52
N PRO A 102 -5.16 -1.15 -13.52
CA PRO A 102 -6.54 -0.87 -13.18
C PRO A 102 -7.52 -1.52 -14.16
N ALA A 103 -8.56 -2.15 -13.62
CA ALA A 103 -9.71 -2.64 -14.39
C ALA A 103 -10.92 -1.68 -14.30
N THR A 104 -10.92 -0.73 -13.37
CA THR A 104 -12.06 0.18 -13.16
C THR A 104 -11.86 1.48 -13.93
N VAL A 105 -12.96 2.05 -14.42
CA VAL A 105 -13.02 3.41 -15.01
C VAL A 105 -12.23 4.43 -14.18
N TYR A 106 -12.47 4.43 -12.87
CA TYR A 106 -11.76 5.33 -11.94
C TYR A 106 -10.25 5.08 -11.89
N GLY A 107 -9.84 3.81 -11.79
CA GLY A 107 -8.44 3.42 -11.78
C GLY A 107 -7.73 3.78 -13.08
N ILE A 108 -8.37 3.53 -14.22
CA ILE A 108 -7.83 3.85 -15.55
C ILE A 108 -7.66 5.36 -15.69
N GLN A 109 -8.65 6.16 -15.30
CA GLN A 109 -8.55 7.62 -15.35
C GLN A 109 -7.39 8.13 -14.48
N LYS A 110 -7.22 7.56 -13.27
CA LYS A 110 -6.12 7.92 -12.37
C LYS A 110 -4.76 7.54 -12.93
N TYR A 111 -4.67 6.35 -13.52
CA TYR A 111 -3.45 5.85 -14.12
C TYR A 111 -3.01 6.72 -15.30
N LEU A 112 -3.93 7.01 -16.23
CA LEU A 112 -3.66 7.88 -17.37
C LEU A 112 -3.33 9.32 -16.93
N GLY A 113 -4.11 9.86 -15.99
CA GLY A 113 -3.94 11.22 -15.46
C GLY A 113 -2.80 11.38 -14.45
N SER A 114 -2.02 10.32 -14.18
CA SER A 114 -0.95 10.32 -13.18
C SER A 114 0.26 11.17 -13.59
N GLY A 115 0.34 11.58 -14.85
CA GLY A 115 1.49 12.26 -15.43
C GLY A 115 2.52 11.32 -16.06
N LEU A 116 2.25 10.01 -16.10
CA LEU A 116 3.06 9.02 -16.82
C LEU A 116 3.21 9.39 -18.31
N ILE A 117 2.12 9.82 -18.94
CA ILE A 117 2.11 10.25 -20.33
C ILE A 117 2.24 11.78 -20.35
N LYS A 118 3.36 12.28 -20.86
CA LYS A 118 3.60 13.71 -20.99
C LYS A 118 2.50 14.37 -21.82
N GLY A 119 1.85 15.38 -21.26
CA GLY A 119 0.74 16.10 -21.90
C GLY A 119 -0.65 15.51 -21.63
N LEU A 120 -0.75 14.35 -20.99
CA LEU A 120 -2.03 13.72 -20.64
C LEU A 120 -2.39 14.01 -19.19
N GLY A 121 -3.03 15.17 -18.97
CA GLY A 121 -3.50 15.58 -17.65
C GLY A 121 -4.82 14.91 -17.25
N PRO A 122 -5.26 15.07 -15.98
CA PRO A 122 -6.48 14.47 -15.45
C PRO A 122 -7.75 14.79 -16.25
N VAL A 123 -7.83 15.99 -16.84
CA VAL A 123 -8.97 16.41 -17.68
C VAL A 123 -9.05 15.59 -18.96
N MET A 124 -7.91 15.39 -19.65
CA MET A 124 -7.88 14.61 -20.88
C MET A 124 -8.12 13.12 -20.58
N ALA A 125 -7.51 12.59 -19.52
CA ALA A 125 -7.77 11.24 -19.05
C ALA A 125 -9.27 11.02 -18.78
N GLY A 126 -9.94 11.99 -18.15
CA GLY A 126 -11.39 11.94 -17.92
C GLY A 126 -12.20 11.81 -19.21
N ARG A 127 -11.88 12.63 -20.23
CA ARG A 127 -12.58 12.58 -21.53
C ARG A 127 -12.39 11.25 -22.27
N ILE A 128 -11.18 10.70 -22.24
CA ILE A 128 -10.86 9.42 -22.88
C ILE A 128 -11.66 8.30 -22.21
N VAL A 129 -11.63 8.27 -20.87
CA VAL A 129 -12.32 7.24 -20.09
C VAL A 129 -13.84 7.40 -20.16
N GLU A 130 -14.37 8.62 -20.26
CA GLU A 130 -15.80 8.85 -20.50
C GLU A 130 -16.27 8.27 -21.84
N LYS A 131 -15.43 8.32 -22.87
CA LYS A 131 -15.73 7.79 -24.22
C LYS A 131 -15.62 6.25 -24.28
N PHE A 132 -14.65 5.66 -23.59
CA PHE A 132 -14.27 4.25 -23.79
C PHE A 132 -14.45 3.35 -22.56
N GLY A 133 -14.66 3.91 -21.38
CA GLY A 133 -14.88 3.20 -20.13
C GLY A 133 -13.74 2.25 -19.77
N GLU A 134 -14.08 1.02 -19.38
CA GLU A 134 -13.09 -0.01 -19.02
C GLU A 134 -12.23 -0.47 -20.20
N LYS A 135 -12.67 -0.23 -21.45
CA LYS A 135 -11.94 -0.59 -22.67
C LYS A 135 -10.86 0.41 -23.06
N THR A 136 -10.69 1.48 -22.30
CA THR A 136 -9.75 2.55 -22.64
C THR A 136 -8.33 2.05 -22.83
N LEU A 137 -7.83 1.18 -21.94
CA LEU A 137 -6.45 0.68 -22.04
C LEU A 137 -6.28 -0.19 -23.29
N ASP A 138 -7.23 -1.10 -23.54
CA ASP A 138 -7.23 -1.96 -24.74
C ASP A 138 -7.21 -1.15 -26.03
N ILE A 139 -7.97 -0.05 -26.10
CA ILE A 139 -8.02 0.83 -27.27
C ILE A 139 -6.71 1.57 -27.46
N ILE A 140 -6.08 2.04 -26.38
CA ILE A 140 -4.76 2.69 -26.47
C ILE A 140 -3.71 1.71 -27.01
N GLU A 141 -3.78 0.45 -26.59
CA GLU A 141 -2.81 -0.58 -26.98
C GLU A 141 -3.02 -1.13 -28.39
N ASN A 142 -4.28 -1.31 -28.82
CA ASN A 142 -4.62 -2.06 -30.04
C ASN A 142 -5.33 -1.26 -31.14
N GLU A 143 -5.98 -0.14 -30.82
CA GLU A 143 -6.87 0.61 -31.73
C GLU A 143 -6.68 2.13 -31.60
N ILE A 144 -5.42 2.58 -31.58
CA ILE A 144 -5.05 3.96 -31.23
C ILE A 144 -5.72 5.01 -32.14
N GLU A 145 -6.04 4.65 -33.39
CA GLU A 145 -6.76 5.47 -34.36
C GLU A 145 -8.15 5.91 -33.89
N ARG A 146 -8.78 5.21 -32.94
CA ARG A 146 -10.11 5.57 -32.40
C ARG A 146 -10.07 6.76 -31.46
N LEU A 147 -8.89 7.16 -31.01
CA LEU A 147 -8.67 8.33 -30.15
C LEU A 147 -8.76 9.66 -30.92
N ALA A 148 -8.70 9.63 -32.25
CA ALA A 148 -8.80 10.80 -33.13
C ALA A 148 -10.21 11.45 -33.15
#